data_AF-A0AA42W507-F1
#
_entry.id   AF-A0AA42W507-F1
#
_cell.length_a   1.000
_cell.length_b   1.000
_cell.length_c   1.000
_cell.angle_alpha   90.00
_cell.angle_beta   90.00
_cell.angle_gamma   90.00
#
_symmetry.space_group_name_H-M   'P 1'
#
loop_
_entity.id
_entity.type
_entity.pdbx_description
1 polymer ?
#
loop_
_entity_poly.entity_id
_entity_poly.type
_entity_poly.pdbx_seq_one_letter_code
_entity_poly.pdbx_strand_id
1 'polypeptide(L)'
;MRKTLMSGACAAAAVLAGCGSKTPTCADAETVSLVKQIYQQQFDKQHKDMSEERQKRVQFTVKDTAVTLENITTDASNPDTGKAMCSAQLTTVLPEDAVKAEPQMEQYMRAIYERQGAVLEGTKLRGNVEYTAQRTEDTGVLQVALSGFMPFMGYFHDIAMDRYDRMLRAQAAAKKSVEAQMSAAPSASMAEMEAETEGVPSESAPSAAAPQQSQATINEQIQAAQPVPGQTAAVPTLCSADETPVFACSTGKKRASLCMASSGSQLTYRLAPLDAAPEMVYPANAATASTAFKQGTHTGSTEQALPYVSFDKGNYRYVVYGRTTTEQGILVEQSGKRIADLHCQGERLSELGMSKMQSLSLNQDTRPLQLP
;
A
#
# COMPACT_ATOMS: atom_id res chain seq x y z
N MET A 1 2.28 -30.54 31.40
CA MET A 1 3.04 -30.19 30.17
C MET A 1 2.05 -29.84 29.07
N ARG A 2 1.78 -28.55 28.84
CA ARG A 2 1.05 -28.09 27.65
C ARG A 2 1.73 -26.81 27.16
N LYS A 3 2.20 -26.90 25.92
CA LYS A 3 3.01 -25.91 25.20
C LYS A 3 2.28 -24.57 25.10
N THR A 4 2.90 -23.52 25.60
CA THR A 4 2.57 -22.12 25.29
C THR A 4 2.95 -21.88 23.82
N LEU A 5 1.95 -21.76 22.95
CA LEU A 5 2.13 -21.24 21.60
C LEU A 5 2.25 -19.71 21.75
N MET A 6 3.48 -19.21 21.66
CA MET A 6 3.74 -17.77 21.62
C MET A 6 3.14 -17.18 20.35
N SER A 7 2.43 -16.07 20.55
CA SER A 7 1.88 -15.20 19.51
C SER A 7 2.99 -14.83 18.51
N GLY A 8 2.75 -15.09 17.23
CA GLY A 8 3.76 -14.98 16.18
C GLY A 8 4.13 -13.53 15.88
N ALA A 9 5.11 -13.00 16.59
CA ALA A 9 5.94 -11.92 16.07
C ALA A 9 6.68 -12.45 14.83
N CYS A 10 6.65 -11.71 13.71
CA CYS A 10 7.52 -11.99 12.56
C CYS A 10 8.98 -11.86 13.01
N ALA A 11 9.56 -12.98 13.45
CA ALA A 11 10.96 -13.10 13.77
C ALA A 11 11.68 -13.69 12.55
N ALA A 12 12.68 -12.96 12.05
CA ALA A 12 13.57 -13.46 11.01
C ALA A 12 14.88 -13.90 11.66
N ALA A 13 15.39 -15.08 11.27
CA ALA A 13 16.60 -15.63 11.85
C ALA A 13 17.64 -15.93 10.77
N ALA A 14 18.92 -15.72 11.10
CA ALA A 14 20.05 -16.13 10.27
C ALA A 14 21.17 -16.70 11.14
N VAL A 15 22.11 -17.37 10.49
CA VAL A 15 23.25 -18.02 11.11
C VAL A 15 24.55 -17.68 10.38
N LEU A 16 25.63 -17.45 11.14
CA LEU A 16 26.99 -17.28 10.63
C LEU A 16 27.92 -18.32 11.23
N ALA A 17 28.59 -19.08 10.36
CA ALA A 17 29.63 -20.01 10.76
C ALA A 17 30.90 -19.23 11.11
N GLY A 18 31.24 -19.20 12.40
CA GLY A 18 32.46 -18.58 12.91
C GLY A 18 33.01 -19.39 14.07
N CYS A 19 34.33 -19.62 14.09
CA CYS A 19 35.04 -20.37 15.14
C CYS A 19 35.25 -19.55 16.41
N GLY A 20 34.18 -18.98 16.98
CA GLY A 20 34.21 -18.23 18.23
C GLY A 20 33.73 -19.09 19.40
N SER A 21 34.58 -19.34 20.40
CA SER A 21 34.21 -20.05 21.65
C SER A 21 33.62 -19.15 22.73
N LYS A 22 33.45 -17.85 22.45
CA LYS A 22 32.95 -16.85 23.42
C LYS A 22 31.45 -16.61 23.23
N THR A 23 30.75 -16.48 24.36
CA THR A 23 29.34 -16.07 24.42
C THR A 23 29.17 -14.76 23.61
N PRO A 24 28.25 -14.72 22.64
CA PRO A 24 28.04 -13.52 21.84
C PRO A 24 27.53 -12.38 22.72
N THR A 25 27.93 -11.15 22.39
CA THR A 25 27.49 -9.96 23.11
C THR A 25 26.63 -9.12 22.19
N CYS A 26 25.59 -8.47 22.69
CA CYS A 26 24.66 -7.72 21.84
C CYS A 26 25.36 -6.75 20.87
N ALA A 27 26.45 -6.12 21.30
CA ALA A 27 27.20 -5.14 20.50
C ALA A 27 28.40 -5.72 19.72
N ASP A 28 28.61 -7.04 19.69
CA ASP A 28 29.71 -7.61 18.92
C ASP A 28 29.51 -7.44 17.41
N ALA A 29 30.62 -7.27 16.68
CA ALA A 29 30.58 -6.93 15.26
C ALA A 29 29.92 -8.03 14.40
N GLU A 30 30.09 -9.31 14.75
CA GLU A 30 29.47 -10.44 14.02
C GLU A 30 27.95 -10.43 14.20
N THR A 31 27.48 -10.23 15.43
CA THR A 31 26.08 -10.11 15.81
C THR A 31 25.44 -8.90 15.13
N VAL A 32 26.06 -7.72 15.21
CA VAL A 32 25.56 -6.50 14.55
C VAL A 32 25.52 -6.66 13.03
N SER A 33 26.54 -7.30 12.43
CA SER A 33 26.55 -7.59 11.00
C SER A 33 25.42 -8.53 10.62
N LEU A 34 25.15 -9.56 11.42
CA LEU A 34 24.08 -10.51 11.16
C LEU A 34 22.69 -9.88 11.31
N VAL A 35 22.48 -9.00 12.30
CA VAL A 35 21.25 -8.22 12.43
C VAL A 35 20.99 -7.40 11.16
N LYS A 36 22.00 -6.66 10.68
CA LYS A 36 21.90 -5.87 9.45
C LYS A 36 21.61 -6.76 8.23
N GLN A 37 22.27 -7.91 8.14
CA GLN A 37 22.04 -8.87 7.06
C GLN A 37 20.62 -9.44 7.09
N ILE A 38 20.10 -9.80 8.26
CA ILE A 38 18.71 -10.27 8.41
C ILE A 38 17.75 -9.19 7.94
N TYR A 39 17.92 -7.95 8.41
CA TYR A 39 17.10 -6.83 7.95
C TYR A 39 17.15 -6.66 6.43
N GLN A 40 18.36 -6.64 5.84
CA GLN A 40 18.54 -6.47 4.40
C GLN A 40 17.90 -7.62 3.61
N GLN A 41 18.04 -8.87 4.07
CA GLN A 41 17.40 -10.02 3.44
C GLN A 41 15.88 -9.93 3.47
N GLN A 42 15.30 -9.45 4.57
CA GLN A 42 13.86 -9.22 4.65
C GLN A 42 13.42 -8.07 3.75
N PHE A 43 14.21 -6.99 3.68
CA PHE A 43 13.99 -5.87 2.77
C PHE A 43 13.99 -6.34 1.32
N ASP A 44 15.03 -7.06 0.90
CA ASP A 44 15.18 -7.58 -0.46
C ASP A 44 14.08 -8.57 -0.82
N LYS A 45 13.67 -9.40 0.14
CA LYS A 45 12.54 -10.32 -0.05
C LYS A 45 11.26 -9.55 -0.29
N GLN A 46 10.94 -8.59 0.57
CA GLN A 46 9.74 -7.75 0.40
C GLN A 46 9.78 -6.99 -0.92
N HIS A 47 10.95 -6.46 -1.31
CA HIS A 47 11.15 -5.76 -2.57
C HIS A 47 10.93 -6.65 -3.79
N LYS A 48 11.47 -7.88 -3.80
CA LYS A 48 11.26 -8.86 -4.88
C LYS A 48 9.81 -9.27 -5.04
N ASP A 49 9.06 -9.33 -3.94
CA ASP A 49 7.63 -9.68 -3.96
C ASP A 49 6.75 -8.51 -4.47
N MET A 50 7.31 -7.31 -4.70
CA MET A 50 6.58 -6.15 -5.25
C MET A 50 6.56 -6.13 -6.78
N SER A 51 5.62 -5.38 -7.37
CA SER A 51 5.64 -5.08 -8.80
C SER A 51 6.87 -4.28 -9.21
N GLU A 52 7.33 -4.42 -10.46
CA GLU A 52 8.50 -3.70 -10.98
C GLU A 52 8.38 -2.17 -10.80
N GLU A 53 7.17 -1.63 -10.95
CA GLU A 53 6.92 -0.21 -10.74
C GLU A 53 7.21 0.20 -9.29
N ARG A 54 6.69 -0.58 -8.33
CA ARG A 54 6.91 -0.34 -6.91
C ARG A 54 8.38 -0.54 -6.54
N GLN A 55 9.03 -1.55 -7.12
CA GLN A 55 10.46 -1.76 -6.98
C GLN A 55 11.28 -0.54 -7.40
N LYS A 56 10.96 0.06 -8.56
CA LYS A 56 11.63 1.28 -9.06
C LYS A 56 11.42 2.48 -8.12
N ARG A 57 10.20 2.67 -7.63
CA ARG A 57 9.84 3.73 -6.68
C ARG A 57 10.65 3.63 -5.39
N VAL A 58 10.73 2.44 -4.82
CA VAL A 58 11.51 2.18 -3.60
C VAL A 58 13.00 2.34 -3.87
N GLN A 59 13.51 1.76 -4.96
CA GLN A 59 14.93 1.81 -5.33
C GLN A 59 15.44 3.24 -5.54
N PHE A 60 14.57 4.15 -6.02
CA PHE A 60 14.88 5.56 -6.16
C PHE A 60 15.34 6.21 -4.84
N THR A 61 14.80 5.75 -3.71
CA THR A 61 15.18 6.25 -2.38
C THR A 61 16.26 5.40 -1.74
N VAL A 62 16.20 4.07 -1.88
CA VAL A 62 17.18 3.13 -1.29
C VAL A 62 18.62 3.48 -1.66
N LYS A 63 18.88 3.81 -2.92
CA LYS A 63 20.24 4.10 -3.42
C LYS A 63 20.95 5.26 -2.69
N ASP A 64 20.19 6.14 -2.05
CA ASP A 64 20.69 7.33 -1.36
C ASP A 64 20.70 7.13 0.17
N THR A 65 20.50 5.90 0.66
CA THR A 65 20.27 5.61 2.07
C THR A 65 21.09 4.42 2.55
N ALA A 66 21.45 4.42 3.83
CA ALA A 66 22.15 3.33 4.47
C ALA A 66 21.55 3.09 5.86
N VAL A 67 21.29 1.82 6.18
CA VAL A 67 20.73 1.43 7.48
C VAL A 67 21.84 1.09 8.46
N THR A 68 21.84 1.75 9.60
CA THR A 68 22.73 1.50 10.74
C THR A 68 21.95 0.86 11.89
N LEU A 69 22.68 0.23 12.81
CA LEU A 69 22.16 -0.27 14.07
C LEU A 69 22.83 0.53 15.18
N GLU A 70 22.04 1.17 16.03
CA GLU A 70 22.47 2.14 17.05
C GLU A 70 21.81 1.80 18.40
N ASN A 71 22.28 2.45 19.48
CA ASN A 71 21.69 2.36 20.83
C ASN A 71 21.48 0.92 21.33
N ILE A 72 22.48 0.06 21.10
CA ILE A 72 22.42 -1.36 21.44
C ILE A 72 22.52 -1.54 22.97
N THR A 73 21.53 -2.22 23.54
CA THR A 73 21.48 -2.61 24.95
C THR A 73 21.36 -4.13 25.09
N THR A 74 21.84 -4.65 26.23
CA THR A 74 21.59 -6.04 26.64
C THR A 74 20.54 -6.01 27.73
N ASP A 75 19.35 -6.54 27.43
CA ASP A 75 18.22 -6.47 28.34
C ASP A 75 18.18 -7.68 29.28
N ALA A 76 18.59 -8.84 28.77
CA ALA A 76 18.72 -10.07 29.55
C ALA A 76 19.80 -10.99 28.96
N SER A 77 20.38 -11.83 29.81
CA SER A 77 21.29 -12.90 29.41
C SER A 77 20.96 -14.17 30.18
N ASN A 78 20.87 -15.29 29.47
CA ASN A 78 20.68 -16.60 30.07
C ASN A 78 22.02 -17.35 30.07
N PRO A 79 22.66 -17.54 31.25
CA PRO A 79 23.97 -18.19 31.35
C PRO A 79 23.92 -19.68 31.00
N ASP A 80 22.78 -20.35 31.20
CA ASP A 80 22.62 -21.78 30.94
C ASP A 80 22.58 -22.10 29.44
N THR A 81 22.05 -21.17 28.64
CA THR A 81 21.90 -21.34 27.18
C THR A 81 22.85 -20.46 26.36
N GLY A 82 23.62 -19.58 27.02
CA GLY A 82 24.46 -18.58 26.35
C GLY A 82 23.67 -17.58 25.47
N LYS A 83 22.35 -17.47 25.66
CA LYS A 83 21.46 -16.60 24.88
C LYS A 83 21.38 -15.21 25.49
N ALA A 84 21.68 -14.19 24.69
CA ALA A 84 21.44 -12.78 25.02
C ALA A 84 20.15 -12.28 24.36
N MET A 85 19.37 -11.46 25.08
CA MET A 85 18.27 -10.66 24.54
C MET A 85 18.70 -9.20 24.52
N CYS A 86 18.52 -8.57 23.36
CA CYS A 86 19.08 -7.28 23.03
C CYS A 86 18.00 -6.36 22.46
N SER A 87 18.09 -5.07 22.79
CA SER A 87 17.32 -4.01 22.14
C SER A 87 18.26 -3.08 21.40
N ALA A 88 17.80 -2.52 20.28
CA ALA A 88 18.55 -1.56 19.49
C ALA A 88 17.61 -0.67 18.66
N GLN A 89 18.19 0.27 17.92
CA GLN A 89 17.49 1.08 16.93
C GLN A 89 18.09 0.87 15.54
N LEU A 90 17.23 0.53 14.57
CA LEU A 90 17.56 0.73 13.17
C LEU A 90 17.46 2.22 12.87
N THR A 91 18.49 2.79 12.25
CA THR A 91 18.54 4.20 11.87
C THR A 91 18.87 4.30 10.39
N THR A 92 18.23 5.22 9.67
CA THR A 92 18.65 5.62 8.32
C THR A 92 18.50 7.13 8.16
N VAL A 93 19.40 7.72 7.36
CA VAL A 93 19.32 9.14 6.98
C VAL A 93 18.72 9.21 5.59
N LEU A 94 17.55 9.84 5.50
CA LEU A 94 16.82 10.06 4.26
C LEU A 94 17.29 11.36 3.58
N PRO A 95 17.25 11.42 2.24
CA PRO A 95 17.45 12.66 1.50
C PRO A 95 16.45 13.74 1.94
N GLU A 96 16.87 15.01 1.94
CA GLU A 96 15.99 16.12 2.37
C GLU A 96 14.71 16.21 1.52
N ASP A 97 14.80 15.94 0.22
CA ASP A 97 13.63 15.95 -0.66
C ASP A 97 12.67 14.79 -0.36
N ALA A 98 13.15 13.68 0.19
CA ALA A 98 12.34 12.55 0.62
C ALA A 98 11.41 12.93 1.78
N VAL A 99 11.90 13.73 2.74
CA VAL A 99 11.15 14.06 3.97
C VAL A 99 10.28 15.32 3.85
N LYS A 100 10.36 16.05 2.73
CA LYS A 100 9.48 17.21 2.42
C LYS A 100 8.06 16.79 1.99
N ALA A 101 7.46 15.84 2.69
CA ALA A 101 6.09 15.42 2.45
C ALA A 101 5.11 16.57 2.73
N GLU A 102 3.90 16.49 2.15
CA GLU A 102 2.83 17.41 2.50
C GLU A 102 2.46 17.24 3.99
N PRO A 103 2.20 18.31 4.77
CA PRO A 103 2.03 18.22 6.23
C PRO A 103 0.95 17.21 6.68
N GLN A 104 -0.09 17.03 5.87
CA GLN A 104 -1.15 16.05 6.13
C GLN A 104 -0.65 14.61 6.00
N MET A 105 0.20 14.32 5.00
CA MET A 105 0.81 13.01 4.81
C MET A 105 1.84 12.71 5.91
N GLU A 106 2.62 13.72 6.32
CA GLU A 106 3.53 13.59 7.45
C GLU A 106 2.78 13.24 8.75
N GLN A 107 1.71 13.96 9.07
CA GLN A 107 0.88 13.66 10.24
C GLN A 107 0.24 12.26 10.17
N TYR A 108 -0.22 11.86 8.99
CA TYR A 108 -0.79 10.53 8.76
C TYR A 108 0.24 9.42 9.03
N MET A 109 1.44 9.52 8.43
CA MET A 109 2.50 8.53 8.63
C MET A 109 2.97 8.50 10.09
N ARG A 110 3.16 9.67 10.72
CA ARG A 110 3.53 9.75 12.14
C ARG A 110 2.50 9.06 13.04
N ALA A 111 1.20 9.28 12.80
CA ALA A 111 0.13 8.66 13.60
C ALA A 111 0.12 7.12 13.52
N ILE A 112 0.56 6.55 12.40
CA ILE A 112 0.65 5.10 12.18
C ILE A 112 1.92 4.54 12.80
N TYR A 113 3.08 5.11 12.47
CA TYR A 113 4.37 4.48 12.71
C TYR A 113 4.96 4.81 14.08
N GLU A 114 4.74 6.02 14.63
CA GLU A 114 5.32 6.39 15.93
C GLU A 114 4.79 5.50 17.06
N ARG A 115 3.49 5.16 17.02
CA ARG A 115 2.88 4.23 17.97
C ARG A 115 3.43 2.81 17.88
N GLN A 116 3.99 2.46 16.73
CA GLN A 116 4.60 1.16 16.47
C GLN A 116 6.12 1.17 16.70
N GLY A 117 6.68 2.28 17.21
CA GLY A 117 8.10 2.39 17.54
C GLY A 117 9.00 2.82 16.39
N ALA A 118 8.44 3.38 15.30
CA ALA A 118 9.21 4.01 14.23
C ALA A 118 8.93 5.50 14.12
N VAL A 119 9.97 6.33 14.20
CA VAL A 119 9.87 7.79 14.29
C VAL A 119 10.74 8.44 13.22
N LEU A 120 10.19 9.45 12.57
CA LEU A 120 10.93 10.32 11.65
C LEU A 120 11.24 11.65 12.36
N GLU A 121 12.51 11.94 12.59
CA GLU A 121 13.00 13.18 13.18
C GLU A 121 13.89 13.93 12.18
N GLY A 122 13.33 14.96 11.53
CA GLY A 122 14.01 15.63 10.43
C GLY A 122 14.27 14.66 9.29
N THR A 123 15.54 14.42 8.95
CA THR A 123 15.94 13.43 7.93
C THR A 123 16.21 12.04 8.50
N LYS A 124 16.15 11.85 9.82
CA LYS A 124 16.50 10.57 10.45
C LYS A 124 15.24 9.75 10.71
N LEU A 125 15.11 8.63 10.01
CA LEU A 125 14.13 7.61 10.36
C LEU A 125 14.78 6.63 11.35
N ARG A 126 14.10 6.37 12.47
CA ARG A 126 14.52 5.43 13.50
C ARG A 126 13.43 4.41 13.77
N GLY A 127 13.79 3.20 14.12
CA GLY A 127 12.86 2.14 14.51
C GLY A 127 13.42 1.24 15.59
N ASN A 128 12.67 1.07 16.67
CA ASN A 128 13.04 0.17 17.76
C ASN A 128 12.96 -1.29 17.28
N VAL A 129 14.00 -2.06 17.58
CA VAL A 129 14.07 -3.49 17.27
C VAL A 129 14.57 -4.28 18.45
N GLU A 130 14.16 -5.54 18.51
CA GLU A 130 14.65 -6.52 19.46
C GLU A 130 15.33 -7.65 18.70
N TYR A 131 16.42 -8.18 19.25
CA TYR A 131 17.04 -9.37 18.71
C TYR A 131 17.65 -10.26 19.79
N THR A 132 17.75 -11.55 19.46
CA THR A 132 18.46 -12.51 20.31
C THR A 132 19.76 -12.92 19.65
N ALA A 133 20.82 -13.09 20.43
CA ALA A 133 22.10 -13.63 19.97
C ALA A 133 22.47 -14.86 20.80
N GLN A 134 22.76 -15.97 20.14
CA GLN A 134 23.19 -17.22 20.79
C GLN A 134 24.15 -17.99 19.88
N ARG A 135 25.08 -18.74 20.46
CA ARG A 135 25.85 -19.74 19.70
C ARG A 135 25.22 -21.11 19.91
N THR A 136 25.12 -21.91 18.85
CA THR A 136 24.63 -23.30 18.96
C THR A 136 25.60 -24.14 19.78
N GLU A 137 25.11 -24.98 20.69
CA GLU A 137 25.93 -25.85 21.54
C GLU A 137 26.82 -26.79 20.74
N ASP A 138 26.30 -27.38 19.66
CA ASP A 138 27.01 -28.43 18.90
C ASP A 138 28.06 -27.87 17.93
N THR A 139 27.78 -26.73 17.29
CA THR A 139 28.60 -26.23 16.16
C THR A 139 29.28 -24.89 16.41
N GLY A 140 28.97 -24.21 17.53
CA GLY A 140 29.48 -22.86 17.83
C GLY A 140 29.01 -21.75 16.87
N VAL A 141 28.11 -22.07 15.94
CA VAL A 141 27.55 -21.15 14.95
C VAL A 141 26.75 -20.05 15.64
N LEU A 142 27.00 -18.80 15.28
CA LEU A 142 26.24 -17.66 15.77
C LEU A 142 24.87 -17.64 15.12
N GLN A 143 23.82 -17.63 15.93
CA GLN A 143 22.43 -17.50 15.52
C GLN A 143 21.86 -16.19 16.06
N VAL A 144 21.26 -15.42 15.16
CA VAL A 144 20.55 -14.19 15.51
C VAL A 144 19.11 -14.28 15.02
N ALA A 145 18.17 -13.84 15.85
CA ALA A 145 16.77 -13.65 15.48
C ALA A 145 16.38 -12.20 15.73
N LEU A 146 15.87 -11.51 14.70
CA LEU A 146 15.48 -10.10 14.72
C LEU A 146 13.95 -9.95 14.62
N SER A 147 13.39 -9.05 15.42
CA SER A 147 11.98 -8.69 15.44
C SER A 147 11.79 -7.17 15.58
N GLY A 148 10.57 -6.69 15.32
CA GLY A 148 10.22 -5.26 15.48
C GLY A 148 10.63 -4.35 14.32
N PHE A 149 11.29 -4.87 13.28
CA PHE A 149 11.77 -4.05 12.15
C PHE A 149 10.69 -3.64 11.13
N MET A 150 9.48 -4.21 11.22
CA MET A 150 8.41 -3.98 10.23
C MET A 150 7.92 -2.52 10.17
N PRO A 151 7.68 -1.81 11.29
CA PRO A 151 7.27 -0.41 11.26
C PRO A 151 8.34 0.49 10.62
N PHE A 152 9.62 0.24 10.91
CA PHE A 152 10.74 0.95 10.27
C PHE A 152 10.74 0.76 8.74
N MET A 153 10.59 -0.49 8.30
CA MET A 153 10.56 -0.83 6.88
C MET A 153 9.30 -0.27 6.18
N GLY A 154 8.14 -0.32 6.83
CA GLY A 154 6.90 0.25 6.31
C GLY A 154 6.99 1.76 6.13
N TYR A 155 7.46 2.47 7.17
CA TYR A 155 7.62 3.92 7.10
C TYR A 155 8.61 4.33 5.99
N PHE A 156 9.73 3.62 5.87
CA PHE A 156 10.66 3.85 4.78
C PHE A 156 10.01 3.68 3.40
N HIS A 157 9.21 2.63 3.20
CA HIS A 157 8.53 2.39 1.94
C HIS A 157 7.55 3.51 1.59
N ASP A 158 6.74 3.96 2.54
CA ASP A 158 5.75 5.01 2.28
C ASP A 158 6.42 6.34 1.92
N ILE A 159 7.51 6.70 2.61
CA ILE A 159 8.33 7.87 2.25
C ILE A 159 8.90 7.72 0.85
N ALA A 160 9.41 6.54 0.49
CA ALA A 160 10.01 6.31 -0.82
C ALA A 160 8.97 6.41 -1.95
N MET A 161 7.75 5.93 -1.71
CA MET A 161 6.64 6.03 -2.66
C MET A 161 6.23 7.49 -2.89
N ASP A 162 6.02 8.25 -1.80
CA ASP A 162 5.65 9.67 -1.88
C ASP A 162 6.73 10.51 -2.57
N ARG A 163 8.01 10.28 -2.24
CA ARG A 163 9.15 10.96 -2.89
C ARG A 163 9.12 10.76 -4.40
N TYR A 164 8.88 9.52 -4.86
CA TYR A 164 8.85 9.22 -6.28
C TYR A 164 7.66 9.89 -6.98
N ASP A 165 6.47 9.88 -6.37
CA ASP A 165 5.29 10.54 -6.93
C ASP A 165 5.46 12.06 -7.03
N ARG A 166 6.11 12.69 -6.04
CA ARG A 166 6.49 14.11 -6.11
C ARG A 166 7.48 14.38 -7.24
N MET A 167 8.46 13.51 -7.42
CA MET A 167 9.42 13.62 -8.53
C MET A 167 8.74 13.51 -9.91
N LEU A 168 7.79 12.58 -10.09
CA LEU A 168 7.00 12.48 -11.32
C LEU A 168 6.15 13.73 -11.58
N ARG A 169 5.46 14.24 -10.55
CA ARG A 169 4.67 15.48 -10.63
C ARG A 169 5.54 16.68 -11.02
N ALA A 170 6.73 16.80 -10.44
CA ALA A 170 7.68 17.85 -10.76
C ALA A 170 8.15 17.78 -12.22
N GLN A 171 8.46 16.57 -12.73
CA GLN A 171 8.83 16.39 -14.14
C GLN A 171 7.69 16.75 -15.10
N ALA A 172 6.45 16.36 -14.78
CA ALA A 172 5.29 16.70 -15.60
C ALA A 172 5.05 18.22 -15.64
N ALA A 173 5.17 18.90 -14.49
CA ALA A 173 5.07 20.35 -14.41
C ALA A 173 6.19 21.05 -15.21
N ALA A 174 7.43 20.57 -15.11
CA ALA A 174 8.56 21.09 -15.87
C ALA A 174 8.33 20.94 -17.39
N LYS A 175 7.90 19.76 -17.85
CA LYS A 175 7.57 19.53 -19.26
C LYS A 175 6.50 20.50 -19.77
N LYS A 176 5.43 20.70 -18.99
CA LYS A 176 4.36 21.65 -19.33
C LYS A 176 4.86 23.09 -19.41
N SER A 177 5.78 23.50 -18.54
CA SER A 177 6.39 24.84 -18.60
C SER A 177 7.25 25.05 -19.84
N VAL A 178 7.99 24.02 -20.29
CA VAL A 178 8.80 24.07 -21.51
C VAL A 178 7.90 24.16 -22.76
N GLU A 179 6.82 23.36 -22.82
CA GLU A 179 5.83 23.41 -23.91
C GLU A 179 5.09 24.76 -23.98
N ALA A 180 4.79 25.37 -22.82
CA ALA A 180 4.19 26.71 -22.76
C ALA A 180 5.17 27.81 -23.22
N GLN A 181 6.46 27.67 -22.97
CA GLN A 181 7.49 28.62 -23.44
C GLN A 181 7.76 28.48 -24.94
N MET A 182 7.74 27.25 -25.49
CA MET A 182 7.90 27.04 -26.94
C MET A 182 6.69 27.50 -27.75
N SER A 183 5.48 27.50 -27.18
CA SER A 183 4.27 28.04 -27.83
C SER A 183 4.10 29.56 -27.69
N ALA A 184 4.89 30.21 -26.82
CA ALA A 184 4.86 31.65 -26.58
C ALA A 184 5.97 32.45 -27.30
N ALA A 185 6.75 31.82 -28.20
CA ALA A 185 7.71 32.56 -29.02
C ALA A 185 6.97 33.55 -29.96
N PRO A 186 7.23 34.86 -29.89
CA PRO A 186 6.56 35.81 -30.76
C PRO A 186 7.13 35.70 -32.18
N SER A 187 6.23 35.54 -33.17
CA SER A 187 6.54 35.86 -34.57
C SER A 187 6.80 37.37 -34.67
N ALA A 188 8.05 37.78 -34.45
CA ALA A 188 8.51 39.13 -34.72
C ALA A 188 9.27 39.13 -36.04
N SER A 189 8.56 39.36 -37.14
CA SER A 189 9.12 39.97 -38.36
C SER A 189 8.01 40.45 -39.29
N MET A 190 7.25 41.47 -38.86
CA MET A 190 6.54 42.35 -39.78
C MET A 190 6.47 43.76 -39.20
N ALA A 191 7.37 44.63 -39.66
CA ALA A 191 7.12 46.03 -39.97
C ALA A 191 8.44 46.71 -40.36
N GLU A 192 8.60 47.10 -41.62
CA GLU A 192 8.99 48.48 -41.96
C GLU A 192 8.75 48.78 -43.44
N MET A 193 7.70 49.57 -43.64
CA MET A 193 7.56 50.74 -44.52
C MET A 193 7.38 50.63 -46.05
N GLU A 194 6.51 51.55 -46.49
CA GLU A 194 5.79 51.67 -47.73
C GLU A 194 6.53 52.47 -48.83
N ALA A 195 6.06 52.26 -50.06
CA ALA A 195 5.93 53.19 -51.19
C ALA A 195 7.19 53.73 -51.91
N GLU A 196 7.39 53.35 -53.18
CA GLU A 196 7.05 54.17 -54.36
C GLU A 196 7.18 53.31 -55.65
N THR A 197 6.86 53.89 -56.79
CA THR A 197 6.02 53.34 -57.88
C THR A 197 6.75 52.79 -59.11
N GLU A 198 5.98 52.01 -59.89
CA GLU A 198 6.03 51.77 -61.36
C GLU A 198 7.05 50.78 -61.98
N GLY A 199 6.50 49.81 -62.74
CA GLY A 199 7.23 49.01 -63.74
C GLY A 199 6.77 47.56 -63.87
N VAL A 200 5.79 47.30 -64.76
CA VAL A 200 5.20 45.98 -65.12
C VAL A 200 6.15 45.22 -66.08
N PRO A 201 5.88 43.95 -66.48
CA PRO A 201 5.96 42.66 -65.77
C PRO A 201 6.94 41.67 -66.46
N SER A 202 7.21 40.51 -65.84
CA SER A 202 7.36 39.19 -66.51
C SER A 202 7.72 38.16 -65.44
N GLU A 203 6.78 37.32 -65.03
CA GLU A 203 6.56 35.97 -65.58
C GLU A 203 7.42 34.92 -64.85
N SER A 204 6.78 34.15 -63.94
CA SER A 204 6.81 32.68 -63.94
C SER A 204 6.16 32.08 -62.68
N ALA A 205 5.10 31.31 -62.93
CA ALA A 205 4.56 30.15 -62.19
C ALA A 205 4.08 30.29 -60.73
N PRO A 206 2.82 29.90 -60.44
CA PRO A 206 2.44 29.43 -59.12
C PRO A 206 2.35 27.89 -59.07
N SER A 207 2.94 27.36 -58.02
CA SER A 207 2.67 26.01 -57.51
C SER A 207 1.34 26.00 -56.74
N ALA A 208 0.69 24.83 -56.79
CA ALA A 208 -0.24 24.29 -55.80
C ALA A 208 -1.54 25.07 -55.50
N ALA A 209 -2.65 24.48 -55.95
CA ALA A 209 -3.94 24.57 -55.27
C ALA A 209 -4.36 23.16 -54.84
N ALA A 210 -4.51 22.95 -53.54
CA ALA A 210 -5.47 21.99 -52.97
C ALA A 210 -6.91 22.51 -53.28
N PRO A 211 -8.04 21.78 -53.09
CA PRO A 211 -8.24 20.68 -52.12
C PRO A 211 -9.26 19.59 -52.54
N GLN A 212 -9.61 18.76 -51.55
CA GLN A 212 -10.89 18.06 -51.33
C GLN A 212 -11.05 16.56 -51.66
N GLN A 213 -11.42 15.88 -50.56
CA GLN A 213 -12.50 14.90 -50.40
C GLN A 213 -12.25 13.41 -50.68
N SER A 214 -12.35 12.66 -49.58
CA SER A 214 -13.22 11.48 -49.40
C SER A 214 -12.94 10.27 -50.29
N GLN A 215 -12.50 9.16 -49.66
CA GLN A 215 -13.35 7.99 -49.49
C GLN A 215 -12.66 6.90 -48.66
N ALA A 216 -13.45 6.37 -47.73
CA ALA A 216 -13.19 5.15 -47.00
C ALA A 216 -13.02 3.96 -47.96
N THR A 217 -12.10 3.05 -47.65
CA THR A 217 -12.36 1.62 -47.86
C THR A 217 -11.78 0.86 -46.69
N ILE A 218 -12.71 0.29 -45.93
CA ILE A 218 -12.55 -0.65 -44.84
C ILE A 218 -11.96 -1.93 -45.43
N ASN A 219 -10.84 -2.41 -44.90
CA ASN A 219 -10.51 -3.82 -44.99
C ASN A 219 -10.32 -4.37 -43.58
N GLU A 220 -11.42 -4.97 -43.15
CA GLU A 220 -11.65 -5.68 -41.92
C GLU A 220 -10.86 -7.00 -41.94
N GLN A 221 -9.83 -7.10 -41.12
CA GLN A 221 -9.37 -8.40 -40.60
C GLN A 221 -9.45 -8.34 -39.09
N ILE A 222 -10.54 -8.94 -38.60
CA ILE A 222 -10.80 -9.25 -37.20
C ILE A 222 -9.71 -10.22 -36.74
N GLN A 223 -8.71 -9.69 -36.04
CA GLN A 223 -7.90 -10.47 -35.10
C GLN A 223 -8.35 -10.11 -33.70
N ALA A 224 -8.85 -11.11 -32.98
CA ALA A 224 -9.22 -11.03 -31.58
C ALA A 224 -8.08 -10.39 -30.78
N ALA A 225 -8.34 -9.22 -30.23
CA ALA A 225 -7.41 -8.55 -29.33
C ALA A 225 -7.20 -9.44 -28.10
N GLN A 226 -6.02 -10.04 -28.02
CA GLN A 226 -5.53 -10.65 -26.79
C GLN A 226 -5.32 -9.54 -25.74
N PRO A 227 -5.63 -9.82 -24.45
CA PRO A 227 -5.49 -8.81 -23.41
C PRO A 227 -4.02 -8.43 -23.19
N VAL A 228 -3.77 -7.12 -23.15
CA VAL A 228 -2.48 -6.50 -22.85
C VAL A 228 -2.09 -6.77 -21.39
N PRO A 229 -0.93 -7.38 -21.09
CA PRO A 229 -0.50 -7.64 -19.72
C PRO A 229 0.22 -6.41 -19.16
N GLY A 230 -0.50 -5.64 -18.34
CA GLY A 230 0.01 -4.46 -17.64
C GLY A 230 -0.86 -4.06 -16.45
N GLN A 231 -1.55 -5.02 -15.83
CA GLN A 231 -2.38 -4.75 -14.66
C GLN A 231 -1.58 -5.07 -13.40
N THR A 232 -1.30 -4.04 -12.62
CA THR A 232 -1.04 -4.12 -11.18
C THR A 232 -1.99 -5.16 -10.61
N ALA A 233 -1.49 -6.20 -9.93
CA ALA A 233 -2.36 -7.15 -9.25
C ALA A 233 -3.02 -6.42 -8.08
N ALA A 234 -4.07 -5.65 -8.39
CA ALA A 234 -5.03 -5.16 -7.44
C ALA A 234 -5.61 -6.37 -6.73
N VAL A 235 -5.81 -6.28 -5.40
CA VAL A 235 -6.59 -7.29 -4.66
C VAL A 235 -7.84 -7.55 -5.49
N PRO A 236 -8.08 -8.78 -5.97
CA PRO A 236 -9.20 -9.04 -6.84
C PRO A 236 -10.50 -8.63 -6.17
N THR A 237 -11.26 -7.75 -6.81
CA THR A 237 -12.52 -7.21 -6.29
C THR A 237 -13.67 -7.48 -7.25
N LEU A 238 -14.89 -7.34 -6.75
CA LEU A 238 -16.10 -7.31 -7.56
C LEU A 238 -16.54 -5.87 -7.87
N CYS A 239 -15.68 -4.87 -7.64
CA CYS A 239 -16.00 -3.49 -7.96
C CYS A 239 -15.83 -3.23 -9.45
N SER A 240 -16.71 -2.39 -10.01
CA SER A 240 -16.57 -1.89 -11.37
C SER A 240 -15.46 -0.84 -11.44
N ALA A 241 -15.06 -0.46 -12.67
CA ALA A 241 -13.97 0.49 -12.89
C ALA A 241 -14.23 1.89 -12.29
N ASP A 242 -15.50 2.30 -12.16
CA ASP A 242 -15.91 3.61 -11.62
C ASP A 242 -16.14 3.59 -10.10
N GLU A 243 -15.85 2.46 -9.45
CA GLU A 243 -16.01 2.27 -8.02
C GLU A 243 -14.68 2.06 -7.32
N THR A 244 -14.56 2.64 -6.13
CA THR A 244 -13.42 2.41 -5.23
C THR A 244 -13.74 1.25 -4.28
N PRO A 245 -12.90 0.19 -4.21
CA PRO A 245 -13.10 -0.88 -3.26
C PRO A 245 -12.78 -0.42 -1.83
N VAL A 246 -13.77 -0.49 -0.95
CA VAL A 246 -13.63 -0.20 0.49
C VAL A 246 -13.31 -1.49 1.26
N PHE A 247 -13.75 -2.62 0.75
CA PHE A 247 -13.44 -3.94 1.29
C PHE A 247 -13.38 -4.94 0.13
N ALA A 248 -12.42 -5.85 0.17
CA ALA A 248 -12.36 -6.99 -0.73
C ALA A 248 -11.77 -8.20 -0.01
N CYS A 249 -12.47 -9.34 -0.09
CA CYS A 249 -12.16 -10.50 0.71
C CYS A 249 -12.47 -11.78 -0.06
N SER A 250 -11.47 -12.63 -0.24
CA SER A 250 -11.70 -14.04 -0.60
C SER A 250 -11.97 -14.84 0.67
N THR A 251 -12.98 -15.69 0.66
CA THR A 251 -13.31 -16.64 1.73
C THR A 251 -12.85 -18.06 1.38
N GLY A 252 -12.01 -18.19 0.36
CA GLY A 252 -11.56 -19.46 -0.23
C GLY A 252 -12.52 -20.03 -1.28
N LYS A 253 -13.83 -19.79 -1.15
CA LYS A 253 -14.85 -20.23 -2.15
C LYS A 253 -15.59 -19.08 -2.82
N LYS A 254 -15.73 -17.96 -2.13
CA LYS A 254 -16.43 -16.78 -2.60
C LYS A 254 -15.60 -15.54 -2.39
N ARG A 255 -15.76 -14.57 -3.28
CA ARG A 255 -15.25 -13.21 -3.14
C ARG A 255 -16.38 -12.31 -2.70
N ALA A 256 -16.13 -11.53 -1.66
CA ALA A 256 -16.99 -10.43 -1.24
C ALA A 256 -16.28 -9.11 -1.49
N SER A 257 -17.02 -8.08 -1.91
CA SER A 257 -16.50 -6.73 -2.02
C SER A 257 -17.53 -5.70 -1.59
N LEU A 258 -17.06 -4.63 -0.98
CA LEU A 258 -17.84 -3.43 -0.68
C LEU A 258 -17.28 -2.30 -1.51
N CYS A 259 -18.08 -1.77 -2.43
CA CYS A 259 -17.67 -0.87 -3.49
C CYS A 259 -18.35 0.48 -3.30
N MET A 260 -17.57 1.54 -3.26
CA MET A 260 -18.07 2.90 -3.13
C MET A 260 -18.07 3.57 -4.50
N ALA A 261 -19.21 4.13 -4.90
CA ALA A 261 -19.27 4.90 -6.14
C ALA A 261 -18.37 6.14 -6.03
N SER A 262 -17.86 6.62 -7.16
CA SER A 262 -17.06 7.86 -7.23
C SER A 262 -17.78 9.10 -6.66
N SER A 263 -19.12 9.08 -6.61
CA SER A 263 -19.93 10.13 -5.96
C SER A 263 -19.84 10.13 -4.43
N GLY A 264 -19.31 9.07 -3.81
CA GLY A 264 -19.18 8.89 -2.35
C GLY A 264 -20.50 8.63 -1.61
N SER A 265 -21.65 8.78 -2.27
CA SER A 265 -22.97 8.68 -1.64
C SER A 265 -23.64 7.31 -1.79
N GLN A 266 -23.04 6.41 -2.57
CA GLN A 266 -23.55 5.06 -2.85
C GLN A 266 -22.51 4.02 -2.50
N LEU A 267 -23.00 2.92 -1.93
CA LEU A 267 -22.21 1.78 -1.50
C LEU A 267 -22.88 0.52 -2.03
N THR A 268 -22.10 -0.40 -2.57
CA THR A 268 -22.61 -1.66 -3.12
C THR A 268 -21.81 -2.83 -2.56
N TYR A 269 -22.49 -3.73 -1.87
CA TYR A 269 -21.96 -5.02 -1.48
C TYR A 269 -22.19 -6.04 -2.61
N ARG A 270 -21.14 -6.78 -2.97
CA ARG A 270 -21.21 -7.86 -3.94
C ARG A 270 -20.60 -9.14 -3.39
N LEU A 271 -21.23 -10.28 -3.67
CA LEU A 271 -20.73 -11.61 -3.37
C LEU A 271 -20.81 -12.47 -4.63
N ALA A 272 -19.72 -13.14 -4.96
CA ALA A 272 -19.62 -14.02 -6.12
C ALA A 272 -18.78 -15.25 -5.77
N PRO A 273 -18.97 -16.40 -6.45
CA PRO A 273 -17.89 -17.36 -6.63
C PRO A 273 -16.64 -16.68 -7.21
N LEU A 274 -15.44 -17.20 -6.92
CA LEU A 274 -14.17 -16.49 -7.19
C LEU A 274 -14.00 -15.97 -8.63
N ASP A 275 -14.52 -16.70 -9.61
CA ASP A 275 -14.39 -16.39 -11.04
C ASP A 275 -15.74 -16.35 -11.76
N ALA A 276 -16.80 -15.99 -11.05
CA ALA A 276 -18.15 -15.91 -11.62
C ALA A 276 -18.79 -14.53 -11.38
N ALA A 277 -19.91 -14.29 -12.07
CA ALA A 277 -20.72 -13.11 -11.84
C ALA A 277 -21.24 -13.07 -10.39
N PRO A 278 -21.48 -11.87 -9.82
CA PRO A 278 -22.09 -11.74 -8.51
C PRO A 278 -23.42 -12.49 -8.41
N GLU A 279 -23.49 -13.44 -7.48
CA GLU A 279 -24.74 -14.10 -7.08
C GLU A 279 -25.57 -13.21 -6.14
N MET A 280 -24.92 -12.20 -5.54
CA MET A 280 -25.58 -11.20 -4.72
C MET A 280 -25.00 -9.82 -4.96
N VAL A 281 -25.90 -8.87 -5.20
CA VAL A 281 -25.63 -7.43 -5.26
C VAL A 281 -26.60 -6.74 -4.31
N TYR A 282 -26.10 -5.87 -3.45
CA TYR A 282 -26.91 -5.12 -2.49
C TYR A 282 -26.39 -3.69 -2.32
N PRO A 283 -27.27 -2.68 -2.26
CA PRO A 283 -28.69 -2.75 -2.60
C PRO A 283 -28.86 -3.08 -4.09
N ALA A 284 -29.99 -3.71 -4.45
CA ALA A 284 -30.28 -4.02 -5.85
C ALA A 284 -30.64 -2.75 -6.66
N ASN A 285 -31.04 -1.69 -5.97
CA ASN A 285 -31.25 -0.35 -6.52
C ASN A 285 -30.08 0.55 -6.11
N ALA A 286 -29.85 1.64 -6.84
CA ALA A 286 -28.80 2.61 -6.54
C ALA A 286 -29.17 3.53 -5.36
N ALA A 287 -29.61 2.93 -4.24
CA ALA A 287 -29.99 3.63 -3.03
C ALA A 287 -28.78 4.31 -2.39
N THR A 288 -29.04 5.44 -1.73
CA THR A 288 -28.05 6.14 -0.91
C THR A 288 -27.49 5.20 0.16
N ALA A 289 -26.18 5.23 0.38
CA ALA A 289 -25.48 4.33 1.28
C ALA A 289 -26.09 4.37 2.71
N SER A 290 -26.42 5.57 3.21
CA SER A 290 -26.96 5.76 4.56
C SER A 290 -28.35 5.13 4.78
N THR A 291 -29.12 4.85 3.72
CA THR A 291 -30.44 4.21 3.86
C THR A 291 -30.36 2.68 3.79
N ALA A 292 -29.39 2.14 3.07
CA ALA A 292 -29.21 0.70 2.87
C ALA A 292 -28.23 0.07 3.86
N PHE A 293 -27.27 0.84 4.36
CA PHE A 293 -26.22 0.35 5.25
C PHE A 293 -26.21 1.07 6.58
N LYS A 294 -25.73 0.34 7.58
CA LYS A 294 -25.42 0.86 8.90
C LYS A 294 -23.94 0.64 9.19
N GLN A 295 -23.41 1.44 10.10
CA GLN A 295 -22.05 1.34 10.58
C GLN A 295 -22.05 1.05 12.08
N GLY A 296 -20.98 0.44 12.57
CA GLY A 296 -20.76 0.31 13.99
C GLY A 296 -19.33 -0.04 14.33
N THR A 297 -19.07 -0.14 15.61
CA THR A 297 -17.79 -0.57 16.16
C THR A 297 -18.05 -1.63 17.20
N HIS A 298 -17.40 -2.78 17.06
CA HIS A 298 -17.42 -3.83 18.07
C HIS A 298 -16.20 -3.65 18.99
N THR A 299 -16.45 -3.47 20.28
CA THR A 299 -15.42 -3.55 21.31
C THR A 299 -15.46 -4.96 21.90
N GLY A 300 -14.57 -5.82 21.41
CA GLY A 300 -14.41 -7.19 21.92
C GLY A 300 -13.67 -7.22 23.27
N SER A 301 -13.20 -8.41 23.67
CA SER A 301 -12.43 -8.62 24.90
C SER A 301 -11.00 -8.04 24.86
N THR A 302 -10.52 -7.62 23.69
CA THR A 302 -9.16 -7.14 23.43
C THR A 302 -9.00 -5.61 23.60
N GLU A 303 -9.98 -4.92 24.19
CA GLU A 303 -10.08 -3.45 24.35
C GLU A 303 -9.99 -2.63 23.04
N GLN A 304 -9.88 -3.30 21.89
CA GLN A 304 -9.66 -2.68 20.61
C GLN A 304 -10.93 -2.69 19.75
N ALA A 305 -11.27 -1.51 19.24
CA ALA A 305 -12.42 -1.26 18.39
C ALA A 305 -12.26 -1.91 16.99
N LEU A 306 -13.16 -2.84 16.65
CA LEU A 306 -13.28 -3.46 15.32
C LEU A 306 -14.45 -2.81 14.56
N PRO A 307 -14.18 -1.97 13.55
CA PRO A 307 -15.23 -1.33 12.78
C PRO A 307 -15.93 -2.34 11.85
N TYR A 308 -17.22 -2.10 11.62
CA TYR A 308 -18.02 -2.92 10.71
C TYR A 308 -19.10 -2.12 9.98
N VAL A 309 -19.43 -2.55 8.77
CA VAL A 309 -20.61 -2.11 8.02
C VAL A 309 -21.61 -3.26 7.97
N SER A 310 -22.87 -2.97 8.21
CA SER A 310 -23.94 -3.97 8.19
C SER A 310 -25.10 -3.56 7.28
N PHE A 311 -25.84 -4.55 6.81
CA PHE A 311 -27.08 -4.33 6.07
C PHE A 311 -28.03 -5.51 6.24
N ASP A 312 -29.30 -5.26 5.98
CA ASP A 312 -30.36 -6.26 6.09
C ASP A 312 -30.88 -6.63 4.68
N LYS A 313 -30.97 -7.93 4.41
CA LYS A 313 -31.56 -8.49 3.19
C LYS A 313 -32.55 -9.59 3.57
N GLY A 314 -33.83 -9.24 3.68
CA GLY A 314 -34.85 -10.14 4.21
C GLY A 314 -34.64 -10.38 5.71
N ASN A 315 -34.63 -11.65 6.13
CA ASN A 315 -34.33 -12.04 7.52
C ASN A 315 -32.85 -12.22 7.83
N TYR A 316 -31.97 -11.88 6.88
CA TYR A 316 -30.52 -11.95 7.05
C TYR A 316 -29.93 -10.58 7.34
N ARG A 317 -29.01 -10.53 8.31
CA ARG A 317 -28.10 -9.40 8.53
C ARG A 317 -26.71 -9.83 8.09
N TYR A 318 -26.13 -9.07 7.20
CA TYR A 318 -24.74 -9.23 6.79
C TYR A 318 -23.91 -8.18 7.50
N VAL A 319 -22.75 -8.59 8.01
CA VAL A 319 -21.83 -7.72 8.72
C VAL A 319 -20.45 -7.91 8.12
N VAL A 320 -19.98 -6.88 7.42
CA VAL A 320 -18.63 -6.79 6.88
C VAL A 320 -17.77 -6.11 7.92
N TYR A 321 -16.77 -6.82 8.43
CA TYR A 321 -15.85 -6.28 9.43
C TYR A 321 -14.42 -6.39 8.92
N GLY A 322 -13.57 -5.46 9.34
CA GLY A 322 -12.17 -5.55 8.95
C GLY A 322 -11.30 -4.43 9.50
N ARG A 323 -10.19 -4.82 10.12
CA ARG A 323 -9.21 -3.88 10.66
C ARG A 323 -7.77 -4.24 10.31
N THR A 324 -7.42 -5.50 10.54
CA THR A 324 -6.08 -6.04 10.27
C THR A 324 -6.17 -7.13 9.21
N THR A 325 -5.03 -7.64 8.75
CA THR A 325 -5.00 -8.79 7.86
C THR A 325 -5.68 -10.01 8.47
N THR A 326 -5.62 -10.20 9.79
CA THR A 326 -6.17 -11.36 10.50
C THR A 326 -7.58 -11.16 11.04
N GLU A 327 -8.01 -9.91 11.26
CA GLU A 327 -9.34 -9.58 11.80
C GLU A 327 -10.20 -8.92 10.72
N GLN A 328 -10.63 -9.72 9.75
CA GLN A 328 -11.53 -9.28 8.69
C GLN A 328 -12.32 -10.45 8.11
N GLY A 329 -13.56 -10.18 7.72
CA GLY A 329 -14.47 -11.20 7.24
C GLY A 329 -15.89 -10.70 7.05
N ILE A 330 -16.77 -11.66 6.79
CA ILE A 330 -18.21 -11.46 6.68
C ILE A 330 -18.90 -12.36 7.67
N LEU A 331 -19.64 -11.76 8.60
CA LEU A 331 -20.53 -12.46 9.50
C LEU A 331 -21.96 -12.38 8.98
N VAL A 332 -22.68 -13.49 9.06
CA VAL A 332 -24.08 -13.57 8.63
C VAL A 332 -24.93 -14.04 9.80
N GLU A 333 -25.94 -13.23 10.13
CA GLU A 333 -26.98 -13.59 11.08
C GLU A 333 -28.29 -13.84 10.35
N GLN A 334 -29.06 -14.81 10.80
CA GLN A 334 -30.43 -15.04 10.37
C GLN A 334 -31.34 -14.93 11.59
N SER A 335 -32.31 -14.02 11.54
CA SER A 335 -33.22 -13.76 12.66
C SER A 335 -32.50 -13.54 14.00
N GLY A 336 -31.37 -12.83 13.99
CA GLY A 336 -30.56 -12.51 15.17
C GLY A 336 -29.63 -13.63 15.66
N LYS A 337 -29.58 -14.78 14.98
CA LYS A 337 -28.65 -15.87 15.28
C LYS A 337 -27.52 -15.91 14.25
N ARG A 338 -26.25 -15.98 14.70
CA ARG A 338 -25.10 -16.21 13.81
C ARG A 338 -25.24 -17.57 13.11
N ILE A 339 -25.19 -17.55 11.78
CA ILE A 339 -25.25 -18.76 10.95
C ILE A 339 -23.96 -18.98 10.14
N ALA A 340 -23.15 -17.94 9.94
CA ALA A 340 -21.85 -18.06 9.28
C ALA A 340 -20.87 -16.97 9.77
N ASP A 341 -19.59 -17.34 9.77
CA ASP A 341 -18.46 -16.44 9.99
C ASP A 341 -17.40 -16.77 8.94
N LEU A 342 -17.25 -15.89 7.96
CA LEU A 342 -16.44 -16.11 6.77
C LEU A 342 -15.19 -15.24 6.87
N HIS A 343 -14.13 -15.80 7.45
CA HIS A 343 -12.84 -15.13 7.52
C HIS A 343 -12.19 -14.95 6.14
N CYS A 344 -11.50 -13.83 5.95
CA CYS A 344 -10.74 -13.62 4.74
C CYS A 344 -9.50 -14.51 4.66
N GLN A 345 -9.21 -14.97 3.44
CA GLN A 345 -8.10 -15.85 3.07
C GLN A 345 -7.32 -15.20 1.92
N GLY A 346 -5.99 -15.34 1.92
CA GLY A 346 -5.12 -14.77 0.87
C GLY A 346 -5.20 -13.24 0.74
N GLU A 347 -5.14 -12.76 -0.51
CA GLU A 347 -5.27 -11.35 -0.91
C GLU A 347 -6.56 -10.73 -0.39
N ARG A 348 -6.44 -9.64 0.37
CA ARG A 348 -7.55 -9.02 1.11
C ARG A 348 -7.30 -7.53 1.32
N LEU A 349 -8.38 -6.77 1.36
CA LEU A 349 -8.40 -5.32 1.53
C LEU A 349 -9.51 -4.96 2.51
N SER A 350 -9.20 -4.11 3.50
CA SER A 350 -10.22 -3.46 4.33
C SER A 350 -9.80 -2.03 4.64
N GLU A 351 -10.54 -1.08 4.10
CA GLU A 351 -10.44 0.35 4.43
C GLU A 351 -11.49 0.77 5.46
N LEU A 352 -12.17 -0.17 6.14
CA LEU A 352 -13.27 0.10 7.07
C LEU A 352 -12.87 0.86 8.36
N GLY A 353 -11.74 1.55 8.39
CA GLY A 353 -11.30 2.37 9.51
C GLY A 353 -12.25 3.54 9.82
N MET A 354 -12.08 4.13 11.01
CA MET A 354 -12.91 5.21 11.54
C MET A 354 -13.09 6.38 10.55
N SER A 355 -12.03 6.80 9.86
CA SER A 355 -12.09 7.91 8.89
C SER A 355 -12.96 7.56 7.67
N LYS A 356 -12.89 6.31 7.18
CA LYS A 356 -13.72 5.86 6.06
C LYS A 356 -15.18 5.74 6.49
N MET A 357 -15.42 5.17 7.66
CA MET A 357 -16.74 5.05 8.28
C MET A 357 -17.42 6.41 8.46
N GLN A 358 -16.67 7.41 8.94
CA GLN A 358 -17.13 8.80 9.02
C GLN A 358 -17.43 9.40 7.64
N SER A 359 -16.58 9.15 6.64
CA SER A 359 -16.81 9.66 5.27
C SER A 359 -18.09 9.13 4.62
N LEU A 360 -18.52 7.92 4.98
CA LEU A 360 -19.70 7.27 4.41
C LEU A 360 -21.02 7.77 5.00
N SER A 361 -20.99 8.52 6.11
CA SER A 361 -22.19 9.09 6.77
C SER A 361 -23.33 8.08 6.98
N LEU A 362 -22.99 6.85 7.37
CA LEU A 362 -23.97 5.76 7.57
C LEU A 362 -24.70 5.89 8.91
N ASN A 363 -25.91 5.35 8.98
CA ASN A 363 -26.65 5.25 10.23
C ASN A 363 -25.97 4.28 11.21
N GLN A 364 -26.07 4.51 12.52
CA GLN A 364 -25.48 3.60 13.52
C GLN A 364 -26.29 2.30 13.63
N ASP A 365 -25.59 1.16 13.68
CA ASP A 365 -26.19 -0.13 14.02
C ASP A 365 -26.20 -0.32 15.54
N THR A 366 -27.38 -0.24 16.13
CA THR A 366 -27.58 -0.36 17.59
C THR A 366 -27.83 -1.80 18.04
N ARG A 367 -27.91 -2.75 17.10
CA ARG A 367 -28.17 -4.16 17.42
C ARG A 367 -26.92 -4.81 18.01
N PRO A 368 -27.05 -5.61 19.08
CA PRO A 368 -25.95 -6.38 19.63
C PRO A 368 -25.25 -7.18 18.53
N LEU A 369 -23.93 -7.24 18.64
CA LEU A 369 -23.08 -7.96 17.70
C LEU A 369 -21.91 -8.49 18.48
N GLN A 370 -21.69 -9.79 18.40
CA GLN A 370 -20.43 -10.40 18.77
C GLN A 370 -19.63 -10.54 17.46
N LEU A 371 -18.42 -10.03 17.40
CA LEU A 371 -17.44 -10.41 16.36
C LEU A 371 -16.37 -11.32 16.99
N PRO A 372 -15.59 -12.05 16.18
CA PRO A 372 -14.48 -12.89 16.65
C PRO A 372 -13.48 -12.17 17.54
#